data_AF-A0A1G0DM27-F1
#
_entry.id   AF-A0A1G0DM27-F1
#
_cell.length_a   1.000
_cell.length_b   1.000
_cell.length_c   1.000
_cell.angle_alpha   90.00
_cell.angle_beta   90.00
_cell.angle_gamma   90.00
#
_symmetry.space_group_name_H-M   'P 1'
#
loop_
_entity.id
_entity.type
_entity.pdbx_description
1 polymer ?
#
loop_
_entity_poly.entity_id
_entity_poly.type
_entity_poly.pdbx_seq_one_letter_code
_entity_poly.pdbx_strand_id
1 'polypeptide(L)'
;MFQRKQATEFAQPSSQRGVSLVELIMFIVIVSVALAGILLVFNVTTKGSADPLVHKQALAAAESLLEEIQLQDFSPPSGVSSAGTMNDVFADRAAVYHTVLDYHQFPLGDGMGIYPLNGGTPITGLENYRIKATVEPLAADWNGVLAASAVLITVTVTVPQGTPIEISGYRTDYCCSKVE
;
A
#
# COMPACT_ATOMS: atom_id res chain seq x y z
N MET A 1 12.92 -83.07 36.91
CA MET A 1 13.20 -83.20 35.47
C MET A 1 12.27 -82.25 34.74
N PHE A 2 12.73 -81.04 34.37
CA PHE A 2 12.20 -80.25 33.24
C PHE A 2 13.07 -78.99 33.08
N GLN A 3 13.92 -79.02 32.05
CA GLN A 3 14.80 -77.93 31.64
C GLN A 3 13.98 -76.92 30.81
N ARG A 4 13.83 -75.67 31.27
CA ARG A 4 13.44 -74.55 30.39
C ARG A 4 14.70 -73.94 29.79
N LYS A 5 14.98 -74.34 28.55
CA LYS A 5 16.01 -73.80 27.67
C LYS A 5 15.66 -72.34 27.37
N GLN A 6 16.43 -71.38 27.88
CA GLN A 6 16.34 -69.98 27.46
C GLN A 6 16.90 -69.87 26.04
N ALA A 7 16.07 -69.44 25.09
CA ALA A 7 16.52 -69.09 23.75
C ALA A 7 17.20 -67.73 23.82
N THR A 8 18.52 -67.71 23.65
CA THR A 8 19.29 -66.48 23.47
C THR A 8 19.02 -65.97 22.06
N GLU A 9 18.21 -64.92 21.95
CA GLU A 9 18.04 -64.18 20.71
C GLU A 9 19.35 -63.44 20.40
N PHE A 10 20.10 -63.90 19.40
CA PHE A 10 21.30 -63.24 18.93
C PHE A 10 20.90 -61.94 18.22
N ALA A 11 20.99 -60.82 18.92
CA ALA A 11 21.00 -59.50 18.28
C ALA A 11 22.13 -59.47 17.26
N GLN A 12 21.79 -59.37 15.97
CA GLN A 12 22.80 -59.30 14.92
C GLN A 12 23.61 -58.00 15.09
N PRO A 13 24.95 -58.06 15.11
CA PRO A 13 25.78 -56.87 15.12
C PRO A 13 25.59 -56.11 13.80
N SER A 14 25.10 -54.88 13.87
CA SER A 14 25.07 -53.98 12.73
C SER A 14 26.51 -53.69 12.30
N SER A 15 26.93 -54.21 11.15
CA SER A 15 28.22 -53.86 10.55
C SER A 15 28.21 -52.37 10.21
N GLN A 16 28.94 -51.56 10.97
CA GLN A 16 29.25 -50.20 10.55
C GLN A 16 30.18 -50.28 9.35
N ARG A 17 29.63 -49.92 8.19
CA ARG A 17 30.42 -49.68 6.97
C ARG A 17 30.85 -48.22 6.99
N GLY A 18 32.15 -47.97 6.96
CA GLY A 18 32.70 -46.62 6.80
C GLY A 18 32.34 -46.04 5.43
N VAL A 19 32.30 -44.71 5.34
CA VAL A 19 32.12 -43.97 4.08
C VAL A 19 33.43 -43.90 3.31
N SER A 20 33.34 -43.96 1.98
CA SER A 20 34.49 -43.81 1.10
C SER A 20 34.98 -42.36 1.03
N LEU A 21 36.28 -42.14 0.77
CA LEU A 21 36.83 -40.79 0.55
C LEU A 21 36.12 -40.08 -0.62
N VAL A 22 35.80 -40.81 -1.70
CA VAL A 22 35.05 -40.22 -2.83
C VAL A 22 33.60 -39.89 -2.45
N GLU A 23 32.99 -40.68 -1.56
CA GLU A 23 31.63 -40.48 -1.08
C GLU A 23 31.53 -39.22 -0.21
N LEU A 24 32.52 -39.01 0.67
CA LEU A 24 32.62 -37.77 1.47
C LEU A 24 32.81 -36.54 0.58
N ILE A 25 33.69 -36.61 -0.44
CA ILE A 25 33.92 -35.50 -1.37
C ILE A 25 32.64 -35.19 -2.16
N MET A 26 31.96 -36.20 -2.69
CA MET A 26 30.71 -35.98 -3.41
C MET A 26 29.62 -35.41 -2.49
N PHE A 27 29.55 -35.86 -1.23
CA PHE A 27 28.61 -35.31 -0.26
C PHE A 27 28.82 -33.82 -0.03
N ILE A 28 30.06 -33.38 0.25
CA ILE A 28 30.34 -31.94 0.48
C ILE A 28 30.08 -31.11 -0.78
N VAL A 29 30.35 -31.65 -1.98
CA VAL A 29 30.09 -30.96 -3.25
C VAL A 29 28.60 -30.77 -3.46
N ILE A 30 27.80 -31.83 -3.27
CA ILE A 30 26.34 -31.78 -3.43
C ILE A 30 25.73 -30.78 -2.44
N VAL A 31 26.13 -30.85 -1.16
CA VAL A 31 25.63 -29.93 -0.12
C VAL A 31 26.02 -28.48 -0.43
N SER A 32 27.23 -28.24 -0.93
CA SER A 32 27.70 -26.89 -1.29
C SER A 32 26.88 -26.30 -2.43
N VAL A 33 26.61 -27.07 -3.49
CA VAL A 33 25.78 -26.61 -4.62
C VAL A 33 24.33 -26.38 -4.18
N ALA A 34 23.79 -27.26 -3.33
CA ALA A 34 22.44 -27.10 -2.79
C ALA A 34 22.31 -25.82 -1.95
N LEU A 35 23.26 -25.55 -1.05
CA LEU A 35 23.27 -24.33 -0.23
C LEU A 35 23.40 -23.06 -1.08
N ALA A 36 24.24 -23.08 -2.11
CA ALA A 36 24.36 -21.96 -3.04
C ALA A 36 23.02 -21.65 -3.74
N GLY A 37 22.29 -22.68 -4.16
CA GLY A 37 20.95 -22.53 -4.74
C GLY A 37 19.93 -21.93 -3.76
N ILE A 38 19.91 -22.39 -2.50
CA ILE A 38 19.00 -21.86 -1.47
C ILE A 38 19.29 -20.39 -1.17
N LEU A 39 20.56 -20.02 -1.02
CA LEU A 39 20.96 -18.63 -0.76
C LEU A 39 20.57 -17.69 -1.91
N LEU A 40 20.64 -18.17 -3.16
CA LEU A 40 20.17 -17.41 -4.32
C LEU A 40 18.66 -17.10 -4.22
N VAL A 41 17.84 -18.11 -3.93
CA VAL A 41 16.38 -17.94 -3.77
C VAL A 41 16.05 -16.98 -2.63
N PHE A 42 16.76 -17.08 -1.50
CA PHE A 42 16.56 -16.15 -0.39
C PHE A 42 16.88 -14.71 -0.79
N ASN A 43 17.96 -14.46 -1.50
CA ASN A 43 18.32 -13.11 -1.94
C ASN A 43 17.30 -12.51 -2.92
N VAL A 44 16.77 -13.32 -3.84
CA VAL A 44 15.69 -12.88 -4.74
C VAL A 44 14.42 -12.54 -3.95
N THR A 45 14.06 -13.37 -2.98
CA THR A 45 12.83 -13.18 -2.18
C THR A 45 12.93 -11.96 -1.26
N THR A 46 14.07 -11.74 -0.60
CA THR A 46 14.27 -10.60 0.30
C THR A 46 14.26 -9.27 -0.45
N LYS A 47 14.87 -9.23 -1.64
CA LYS A 47 14.87 -8.04 -2.50
C LYS A 47 13.47 -7.65 -2.96
N GLY A 48 12.61 -8.61 -3.29
CA GLY A 48 11.22 -8.33 -3.68
C GLY A 48 10.25 -8.09 -2.51
N SER A 49 10.70 -8.17 -1.26
CA SER A 49 9.80 -8.10 -0.08
C SER A 49 9.55 -6.69 0.45
N ALA A 50 10.35 -5.69 0.06
CA ALA A 50 10.15 -4.31 0.51
C ALA A 50 9.04 -3.58 -0.28
N ASP A 51 8.86 -3.95 -1.55
CA ASP A 51 7.92 -3.29 -2.47
C ASP A 51 6.44 -3.46 -2.05
N PRO A 52 5.98 -4.64 -1.58
CA PRO A 52 4.61 -4.81 -1.10
C PRO A 52 4.26 -3.90 0.08
N LEU A 53 5.21 -3.65 1.00
CA LEU A 53 4.96 -2.79 2.15
C LEU A 53 4.77 -1.34 1.73
N VAL A 54 5.68 -0.82 0.90
CA VAL A 54 5.63 0.56 0.36
C VAL A 54 4.35 0.76 -0.45
N HIS A 55 3.96 -0.24 -1.24
CA HIS A 55 2.72 -0.20 -2.01
C HIS A 55 1.48 -0.16 -1.11
N LYS A 56 1.43 -0.98 -0.06
CA LYS A 56 0.31 -0.96 0.90
C LYS A 56 0.23 0.34 1.69
N GLN A 57 1.37 0.94 2.03
CA GLN A 57 1.41 2.26 2.67
C GLN A 57 0.88 3.36 1.76
N ALA A 58 1.31 3.39 0.49
CA ALA A 58 0.79 4.36 -0.47
C ALA A 58 -0.70 4.16 -0.74
N LEU A 59 -1.18 2.91 -0.83
CA LEU A 59 -2.61 2.61 -0.96
C LEU A 59 -3.39 3.13 0.25
N ALA A 60 -2.94 2.85 1.48
CA ALA A 60 -3.60 3.31 2.69
C ALA A 60 -3.65 4.85 2.78
N ALA A 61 -2.59 5.53 2.33
CA ALA A 61 -2.57 6.99 2.25
C ALA A 61 -3.53 7.52 1.18
N ALA A 62 -3.61 6.86 0.03
CA ALA A 62 -4.54 7.22 -1.03
C ALA A 62 -6.00 7.03 -0.57
N GLU A 63 -6.32 5.88 0.01
CA GLU A 63 -7.65 5.54 0.55
C GLU A 63 -8.06 6.52 1.65
N SER A 64 -7.16 6.81 2.60
CA SER A 64 -7.43 7.78 3.66
C SER A 64 -7.75 9.18 3.11
N LEU A 65 -7.03 9.65 2.08
CA LEU A 65 -7.34 10.95 1.48
C LEU A 65 -8.62 10.91 0.65
N LEU A 66 -8.87 9.83 -0.09
CA LEU A 66 -10.11 9.68 -0.85
C LEU A 66 -11.33 9.68 0.08
N GLU A 67 -11.28 8.94 1.19
CA GLU A 67 -12.34 8.92 2.20
C GLU A 67 -12.52 10.29 2.84
N GLU A 68 -11.43 10.99 3.17
CA GLU A 68 -11.48 12.36 3.69
C GLU A 68 -12.23 13.28 2.72
N ILE A 69 -11.89 13.25 1.42
CA ILE A 69 -12.55 14.08 0.41
C ILE A 69 -14.02 13.66 0.25
N GLN A 70 -14.33 12.37 0.20
CA GLN A 70 -15.70 11.90 0.01
C GLN A 70 -16.64 12.27 1.17
N LEU A 71 -16.10 12.41 2.38
CA LEU A 71 -16.84 12.82 3.58
C LEU A 71 -17.11 14.32 3.65
N GLN A 72 -16.47 15.13 2.81
CA GLN A 72 -16.76 16.56 2.74
C GLN A 72 -18.13 16.83 2.11
N ASP A 73 -18.65 18.01 2.42
CA ASP A 73 -19.86 18.51 1.79
C ASP A 73 -19.60 18.80 0.30
N PHE A 74 -20.63 18.61 -0.53
CA PHE A 74 -20.52 18.94 -1.95
C PHE A 74 -20.57 20.46 -2.16
N SER A 75 -21.50 21.13 -1.47
CA SER A 75 -21.67 22.57 -1.45
C SER A 75 -21.28 23.12 -0.08
N PRO A 76 -20.70 24.32 0.03
CA PRO A 76 -20.31 24.87 1.31
C PRO A 76 -21.52 25.03 2.25
N PRO A 77 -21.41 24.64 3.52
CA PRO A 77 -22.47 24.88 4.48
C PRO A 77 -22.78 26.37 4.60
N SER A 78 -24.01 26.71 5.01
CA SER A 78 -24.44 28.11 5.08
C SER A 78 -23.52 28.94 5.98
N GLY A 79 -22.95 30.01 5.43
CA GLY A 79 -22.09 30.93 6.17
C GLY A 79 -20.59 30.62 6.11
N VAL A 80 -20.17 29.55 5.41
CA VAL A 80 -18.77 29.34 5.04
C VAL A 80 -18.60 29.55 3.54
N SER A 81 -17.50 30.18 3.14
CA SER A 81 -17.05 30.19 1.76
C SER A 81 -16.21 28.96 1.52
N SER A 82 -16.43 28.24 0.41
CA SER A 82 -15.47 27.25 -0.07
C SER A 82 -14.09 27.88 -0.09
N ALA A 83 -13.10 27.21 0.48
CA ALA A 83 -11.73 27.61 0.29
C ALA A 83 -11.43 27.39 -1.20
N GLY A 84 -11.34 28.48 -1.97
CA GLY A 84 -10.72 28.40 -3.29
C GLY A 84 -9.36 27.73 -3.19
N THR A 85 -8.77 27.34 -4.33
CA THR A 85 -7.53 26.56 -4.39
C THR A 85 -6.48 27.05 -3.37
N MET A 86 -6.22 26.23 -2.35
CA MET A 86 -5.33 26.60 -1.25
C MET A 86 -3.87 26.47 -1.67
N ASN A 87 -3.10 27.56 -1.48
CA ASN A 87 -1.66 27.62 -1.81
C ASN A 87 -0.75 27.37 -0.61
N ASP A 88 -1.31 26.99 0.55
CA ASP A 88 -0.51 26.67 1.71
C ASP A 88 0.02 25.23 1.64
N VAL A 89 1.34 25.13 1.60
CA VAL A 89 2.06 23.87 1.58
C VAL A 89 2.01 23.32 3.00
N PHE A 90 1.18 22.30 3.21
CA PHE A 90 0.84 21.65 4.48
C PHE A 90 -0.24 22.35 5.32
N ALA A 91 -1.28 22.86 4.63
CA ALA A 91 -2.47 23.45 5.25
C ALA A 91 -3.13 22.53 6.30
N ASP A 92 -3.64 23.13 7.39
CA ASP A 92 -4.59 22.49 8.30
C ASP A 92 -5.94 22.29 7.59
N ARG A 93 -6.11 21.10 7.00
CA ARG A 93 -7.29 20.79 6.19
C ARG A 93 -8.56 20.70 7.02
N ALA A 94 -8.46 20.26 8.27
CA ALA A 94 -9.62 20.26 9.18
C ALA A 94 -10.16 21.68 9.42
N ALA A 95 -9.28 22.68 9.45
CA ALA A 95 -9.68 24.06 9.68
C ALA A 95 -10.15 24.77 8.40
N VAL A 96 -9.58 24.44 7.24
CA VAL A 96 -9.74 25.27 6.04
C VAL A 96 -10.37 24.59 4.83
N TYR A 97 -10.55 23.27 4.82
CA TYR A 97 -11.23 22.55 3.75
C TYR A 97 -12.63 22.16 4.25
N HIS A 98 -13.64 22.61 3.53
CA HIS A 98 -15.05 22.44 3.87
C HIS A 98 -15.85 21.75 2.77
N THR A 99 -15.35 21.78 1.53
CA THR A 99 -16.02 21.15 0.40
C THR A 99 -15.10 20.24 -0.38
N VAL A 100 -15.70 19.30 -1.12
CA VAL A 100 -14.94 18.44 -2.05
C VAL A 100 -14.10 19.23 -3.05
N LEU A 101 -14.58 20.39 -3.49
CA LEU A 101 -13.90 21.24 -4.48
C LEU A 101 -12.65 21.93 -3.91
N ASP A 102 -12.54 22.08 -2.59
CA ASP A 102 -11.36 22.69 -1.97
C ASP A 102 -10.10 21.83 -2.21
N TYR A 103 -10.28 20.53 -2.48
CA TYR A 103 -9.21 19.58 -2.81
C TYR A 103 -8.84 19.55 -4.30
N HIS A 104 -9.44 20.40 -5.14
CA HIS A 104 -9.06 20.49 -6.54
C HIS A 104 -7.59 20.92 -6.67
N GLN A 105 -6.78 20.08 -7.31
CA GLN A 105 -5.32 20.25 -7.43
C GLN A 105 -4.63 20.32 -6.07
N PHE A 106 -5.04 19.48 -5.13
CA PHE A 106 -4.40 19.36 -3.82
C PHE A 106 -3.17 18.44 -3.87
N PRO A 107 -2.04 18.81 -3.27
CA PRO A 107 -1.59 20.18 -3.14
C PRO A 107 -1.26 20.75 -4.52
N LEU A 108 -1.18 22.08 -4.60
CA LEU A 108 -0.68 22.74 -5.80
C LEU A 108 0.74 22.25 -6.14
N GLY A 109 1.03 22.09 -7.43
CA GLY A 109 2.36 21.71 -7.93
C GLY A 109 2.59 20.20 -8.02
N ASP A 110 3.80 19.73 -7.68
CA ASP A 110 4.28 18.36 -7.92
C ASP A 110 3.91 17.33 -6.83
N GLY A 111 2.93 17.66 -5.99
CA GLY A 111 2.54 16.82 -4.86
C GLY A 111 3.47 17.01 -3.66
N MET A 112 3.07 16.49 -2.51
CA MET A 112 3.82 16.67 -1.26
C MET A 112 3.98 15.37 -0.47
N GLY A 113 4.91 15.38 0.47
CA GLY A 113 5.03 14.33 1.49
C GLY A 113 3.71 14.14 2.24
N ILE A 114 3.40 12.90 2.62
CA ILE A 114 2.15 12.62 3.34
C ILE A 114 2.24 13.25 4.73
N TYR A 115 1.23 14.04 5.10
CA TYR A 115 1.22 14.85 6.32
C TYR A 115 -0.15 14.79 7.02
N PRO A 116 -0.22 15.14 8.32
CA PRO A 116 -1.45 15.05 9.11
C PRO A 116 -2.58 15.94 8.58
N LEU A 117 -3.83 15.59 8.93
CA LEU A 117 -5.02 16.38 8.61
C LEU A 117 -4.90 17.84 9.09
N ASN A 118 -4.35 18.04 10.29
CA ASN A 118 -4.21 19.35 10.92
C ASN A 118 -3.00 20.14 10.44
N GLY A 119 -2.42 19.78 9.29
CA GLY A 119 -1.24 20.44 8.75
C GLY A 119 0.07 20.04 9.43
N GLY A 120 1.13 20.77 9.08
CA GLY A 120 2.46 20.62 9.68
C GLY A 120 3.42 19.75 8.88
N THR A 121 4.47 19.25 9.53
CA THR A 121 5.54 18.50 8.85
C THR A 121 5.03 17.15 8.34
N PRO A 122 5.56 16.66 7.19
CA PRO A 122 5.32 15.30 6.75
C PRO A 122 5.60 14.25 7.84
N ILE A 123 4.84 13.17 7.80
CA ILE A 123 5.01 12.04 8.71
C ILE A 123 6.37 11.41 8.43
N THR A 124 7.10 11.09 9.50
CA THR A 124 8.43 10.46 9.39
C THR A 124 8.39 9.19 8.56
N GLY A 125 9.24 9.10 7.55
CA GLY A 125 9.30 8.00 6.59
C GLY A 125 8.38 8.15 5.36
N LEU A 126 7.50 9.16 5.34
CA LEU A 126 6.59 9.44 4.22
C LEU A 126 6.91 10.77 3.50
N GLU A 127 8.06 11.37 3.79
CA GLU A 127 8.48 12.68 3.25
C GLU A 127 8.70 12.65 1.74
N ASN A 128 9.12 11.49 1.23
CA ASN A 128 9.44 11.28 -0.20
C ASN A 128 8.26 10.71 -1.00
N TYR A 129 7.12 10.44 -0.36
CA TYR A 129 5.90 10.14 -1.08
C TYR A 129 5.36 11.44 -1.67
N ARG A 130 4.66 11.36 -2.80
CA ARG A 130 3.97 12.51 -3.39
C ARG A 130 2.51 12.19 -3.51
N ILE A 131 1.71 12.76 -2.61
CA ILE A 131 0.25 12.68 -2.70
C ILE A 131 -0.28 13.85 -3.53
N LYS A 132 -1.25 13.55 -4.39
CA LYS A 132 -2.03 14.50 -5.19
C LYS A 132 -3.49 14.08 -5.21
N ALA A 133 -4.38 15.04 -5.26
CA ALA A 133 -5.79 14.87 -5.54
C ALA A 133 -6.23 15.86 -6.62
N THR A 134 -7.08 15.37 -7.52
CA THR A 134 -7.76 16.17 -8.52
C THR A 134 -9.25 15.90 -8.37
N VAL A 135 -10.04 16.96 -8.41
CA VAL A 135 -11.50 16.90 -8.25
C VAL A 135 -12.09 17.64 -9.44
N GLU A 136 -12.68 16.90 -10.38
CA GLU A 136 -13.16 17.45 -11.65
C GLU A 136 -14.65 17.13 -11.81
N PRO A 137 -15.45 18.03 -12.40
CA PRO A 137 -16.80 17.67 -12.87
C PRO A 137 -16.74 16.46 -13.82
N LEU A 138 -17.85 15.72 -13.94
CA LEU A 138 -17.91 14.68 -14.96
C LEU A 138 -17.75 15.26 -16.37
N ALA A 139 -17.13 14.50 -17.26
CA ALA A 139 -16.95 14.91 -18.65
C ALA A 139 -18.27 15.05 -19.45
N ALA A 140 -19.32 14.36 -19.00
CA ALA A 140 -20.66 14.41 -19.57
C ALA A 140 -21.69 13.96 -18.54
N ASP A 141 -22.96 14.25 -18.81
CA ASP A 141 -24.08 13.75 -18.02
C ASP A 141 -24.06 12.22 -17.98
N TRP A 142 -24.37 11.65 -16.82
CA TRP A 142 -24.36 10.21 -16.60
C TRP A 142 -25.72 9.72 -16.10
N ASN A 143 -26.51 9.16 -17.02
CA ASN A 143 -27.79 8.51 -16.72
C ASN A 143 -28.74 9.35 -15.84
N GLY A 144 -28.89 10.64 -16.16
CA GLY A 144 -29.74 11.58 -15.42
C GLY A 144 -29.03 12.36 -14.31
N VAL A 145 -27.75 12.06 -14.03
CA VAL A 145 -26.88 12.93 -13.22
C VAL A 145 -26.25 13.95 -14.14
N LEU A 146 -26.53 15.24 -13.91
CA LEU A 146 -25.90 16.33 -14.65
C LEU A 146 -24.40 16.35 -14.36
N ALA A 147 -23.59 16.66 -15.38
CA ALA A 147 -22.14 16.74 -15.26
C ALA A 147 -21.67 17.69 -14.14
N ALA A 148 -22.42 18.78 -13.92
CA ALA A 148 -22.15 19.77 -12.87
C ALA A 148 -22.58 19.32 -11.46
N SER A 149 -23.44 18.31 -11.35
CA SER A 149 -23.98 17.81 -10.08
C SER A 149 -23.18 16.64 -9.53
N ALA A 150 -22.02 16.33 -10.10
CA ALA A 150 -21.13 15.33 -9.57
C ALA A 150 -19.69 15.54 -10.02
N VAL A 151 -18.76 15.05 -9.20
CA VAL A 151 -17.32 15.15 -9.43
C VAL A 151 -16.67 13.78 -9.38
N LEU A 152 -15.64 13.61 -10.21
CA LEU A 152 -14.66 12.55 -10.10
C LEU A 152 -13.50 13.05 -9.23
N ILE A 153 -13.27 12.34 -8.14
CA ILE A 153 -12.11 12.54 -7.28
C ILE A 153 -11.09 11.50 -7.71
N THR A 154 -9.89 11.94 -8.05
CA THR A 154 -8.75 11.07 -8.37
C THR A 154 -7.60 11.41 -7.44
N VAL A 155 -7.19 10.43 -6.64
CA VAL A 155 -6.06 10.52 -5.71
C VAL A 155 -4.90 9.70 -6.26
N THR A 156 -3.77 10.36 -6.45
CA THR A 156 -2.52 9.75 -6.91
C THR A 156 -1.48 9.82 -5.80
N VAL A 157 -0.89 8.68 -5.44
CA VAL A 157 0.25 8.60 -4.52
C VAL A 157 1.44 8.01 -5.26
N THR A 158 2.48 8.83 -5.48
CA THR A 158 3.75 8.38 -6.05
C THR A 158 4.70 7.98 -4.94
N VAL A 159 5.09 6.71 -4.94
CA VAL A 159 6.10 6.20 -4.00
C VAL A 159 7.50 6.71 -4.39
N PRO A 160 8.50 6.70 -3.49
CA PRO A 160 9.86 7.17 -3.80
C PRO A 160 10.53 6.47 -4.99
N GLN A 161 10.09 5.24 -5.30
CA GLN A 161 10.57 4.42 -6.42
C GLN A 161 9.92 4.80 -7.77
N GLY A 162 9.00 5.77 -7.77
CA GLY A 162 8.48 6.44 -8.96
C GLY A 162 7.18 5.88 -9.55
N THR A 163 6.72 4.69 -9.15
CA THR A 163 5.46 4.13 -9.68
C THR A 163 4.26 4.75 -8.95
N PRO A 164 3.36 5.48 -9.62
CA PRO A 164 2.17 6.03 -8.99
C PRO A 164 1.12 4.94 -8.74
N ILE A 165 0.40 5.09 -7.63
CA ILE A 165 -0.85 4.40 -7.34
C ILE A 165 -1.96 5.42 -7.51
N GLU A 166 -3.00 5.06 -8.24
CA GLU A 166 -4.17 5.91 -8.45
C GLU A 166 -5.43 5.19 -7.98
N ILE A 167 -6.24 5.90 -7.21
CA ILE A 167 -7.59 5.49 -6.88
C ILE A 167 -8.55 6.63 -7.16
N SER A 168 -9.77 6.30 -7.56
CA SER A 168 -10.78 7.29 -7.86
C SER A 168 -12.13 6.93 -7.24
N GLY A 169 -12.94 7.95 -7.01
CA GLY A 169 -14.31 7.80 -6.56
C GLY A 169 -15.19 8.96 -7.03
N TYR A 170 -16.50 8.73 -7.05
CA TYR A 170 -17.48 9.74 -7.44
C TYR A 170 -18.14 10.35 -6.22
N ARG A 171 -18.42 11.65 -6.29
CA ARG A 171 -19.27 12.35 -5.32
C ARG A 171 -20.36 13.11 -6.07
N THR A 172 -21.61 12.97 -5.63
CA THR A 172 -22.77 13.66 -6.23
C THR A 172 -23.33 14.73 -5.28
N ASP A 173 -23.86 15.82 -5.83
CA ASP A 173 -24.71 16.76 -5.11
C ASP A 173 -26.10 16.16 -4.89
N TYR A 174 -26.27 15.42 -3.79
CA TYR A 174 -27.56 14.83 -3.44
C TYR A 174 -28.40 15.70 -2.51
N CYS A 175 -27.81 16.71 -1.85
CA CYS A 175 -28.46 17.41 -0.75
C CYS A 175 -29.04 18.77 -1.13
N CYS A 176 -28.56 19.42 -2.20
CA CYS A 176 -28.94 20.80 -2.50
C CYS A 176 -29.02 21.17 -3.98
N SER A 177 -29.08 20.18 -4.89
CA SER A 177 -29.40 20.43 -6.30
C SER A 177 -30.68 21.25 -6.37
N LYS A 178 -30.58 22.50 -6.83
CA LYS A 178 -31.77 23.28 -7.16
C LYS A 178 -32.46 22.54 -8.30
N VAL A 179 -33.61 21.96 -7.98
CA VAL A 179 -34.57 21.53 -8.99
C VAL A 179 -34.95 22.80 -9.76
N GLU A 180 -34.41 22.97 -10.96
CA GLU A 180 -34.92 23.94 -11.95
C GLU A 180 -36.20 23.42 -12.60
#